data_AF-A0A9Q4SV24-F1
#
_entry.id   AF-A0A9Q4SV24-F1
#
_cell.length_a   1.000
_cell.length_b   1.000
_cell.length_c   1.000
_cell.angle_alpha   90.00
_cell.angle_beta   90.00
_cell.angle_gamma   90.00
#
_symmetry.space_group_name_H-M   'P 1'
#
loop_
_entity.id
_entity.type
_entity.pdbx_description
1 polymer ?
#
loop_
_entity_poly.entity_id
_entity_poly.type
_entity_poly.pdbx_seq_one_letter_code
_entity_poly.pdbx_strand_id
1 'polypeptide(L)'
;MKLYEHGSEWRRWDLHVHTPDSVLETQFKGDWDGYITAIEQSNSGISVIGITDYCSISGYEKVCEYRKNGRMKNIDTIIPNIEFRITPNTDKNKGINIHLLISPEEKFHIDEIKNALSRLFIDHKGQNFACIETQLISYGRSLLQNTNKDSDRTCLKEGINNFKPSYDTFKKWYNGEKWLRNNSIIVVANGSNDGVSGIRDGGFTGIKKDIFEFTDMIFSAKPCDINFFTGQGNKSKEDIIKDLGRLIPCIHGSDAHAINKLFEPDGKRYCWIKADPTFNGLRQVIFEPDRVFIGEISPENKSEYQTIKRVRYIDSSGKNRFPKKWIALNKDLNAIIGGKSSGKSMLLYHIAKTINPEEVSTRIELSKSSSYDDISDLDFEVEWSNNEVSKLSDIKDPLQLKAVTYIPQLYINQLADKEGKDDFNDLISKTLLQNESYRGIVNELENKIRTVNSEIHNKIETRFLLLREHSKLSFELSEIGNEDSVKNEISALELKAKAIREKSQWTEEQEKIFFSLTHKRQCTLKARDKYIYIQSSLIKLKKTINEQQDYWLSLIQKQLIQDSGFT
;
A
#
# COMPACT_ATOMS: atom_id res chain seq x y z
N MET A 1 18.15 -9.05 27.85
CA MET A 1 17.22 -8.46 26.88
C MET A 1 17.52 -9.11 25.53
N LYS A 2 16.52 -9.68 24.86
CA LYS A 2 16.69 -10.25 23.52
C LYS A 2 16.93 -9.09 22.55
N LEU A 3 17.99 -9.17 21.73
CA LEU A 3 18.30 -8.15 20.74
C LEU A 3 17.51 -8.46 19.47
N TYR A 4 16.71 -7.51 18.98
CA TYR A 4 15.99 -7.64 17.71
C TYR A 4 16.81 -6.94 16.62
N GLU A 5 17.67 -7.71 15.95
CA GLU A 5 18.69 -7.14 15.05
C GLU A 5 18.11 -6.40 13.83
N HIS A 6 16.90 -6.77 13.38
CA HIS A 6 16.20 -6.10 12.28
C HIS A 6 15.29 -4.95 12.75
N GLY A 7 15.18 -4.70 14.06
CA GLY A 7 14.27 -3.71 14.65
C GLY A 7 12.78 -4.04 14.43
N SER A 8 11.95 -3.00 14.27
CA SER A 8 10.50 -3.14 14.17
C SER A 8 10.07 -3.86 12.88
N GLU A 9 9.47 -5.04 13.04
CA GLU A 9 8.88 -5.83 11.96
C GLU A 9 7.41 -6.12 12.28
N TRP A 10 6.62 -6.40 11.25
CA TRP A 10 5.24 -6.83 11.42
C TRP A 10 5.20 -8.24 12.01
N ARG A 11 4.58 -8.36 13.19
CA ARG A 11 4.37 -9.64 13.88
C ARG A 11 2.90 -9.77 14.23
N ARG A 12 2.41 -11.01 14.42
CA ARG A 12 1.06 -11.24 14.94
C ARG A 12 1.05 -11.13 16.46
N TRP A 13 0.09 -10.37 16.97
CA TRP A 13 -0.16 -10.15 18.39
C TRP A 13 -1.61 -10.49 18.70
N ASP A 14 -1.87 -11.15 19.82
CA ASP A 14 -3.21 -11.50 20.27
C ASP A 14 -3.32 -11.10 21.73
N LEU A 15 -3.80 -9.88 21.94
CA LEU A 15 -3.78 -9.25 23.25
C LEU A 15 -5.02 -9.60 24.10
N HIS A 16 -5.87 -10.51 23.62
CA HIS A 16 -7.12 -10.89 24.28
C HIS A 16 -7.36 -12.39 24.23
N VAL A 17 -6.72 -13.13 25.15
CA VAL A 17 -6.84 -14.59 25.25
C VAL A 17 -7.15 -14.98 26.69
N HIS A 18 -8.30 -15.62 26.93
CA HIS A 18 -8.67 -16.10 28.27
C HIS A 18 -7.94 -17.40 28.63
N THR A 19 -7.82 -17.66 29.93
CA THR A 19 -7.20 -18.90 30.45
C THR A 19 -8.23 -19.90 30.97
N PRO A 20 -7.81 -21.15 31.28
CA PRO A 20 -8.65 -22.08 32.02
C PRO A 20 -9.09 -21.59 33.42
N ASP A 21 -8.40 -20.60 34.00
CA ASP A 21 -8.78 -19.97 35.27
C ASP A 21 -9.76 -18.79 35.10
N SER A 22 -9.99 -18.32 33.87
CA SER A 22 -11.03 -17.32 33.60
C SER A 22 -12.39 -17.84 34.04
N VAL A 23 -12.97 -17.23 35.07
CA VAL A 23 -14.14 -17.80 35.77
C VAL A 23 -15.44 -17.62 34.97
N LEU A 24 -15.46 -16.68 34.02
CA LEU A 24 -16.59 -16.40 33.15
C LEU A 24 -16.37 -17.02 31.76
N GLU A 25 -17.42 -17.62 31.20
CA GLU A 25 -17.50 -18.12 29.82
C GLU A 25 -16.43 -19.14 29.37
N THR A 26 -15.56 -19.62 30.28
CA THR A 26 -14.50 -20.59 29.95
C THR A 26 -15.03 -21.96 29.51
N GLN A 27 -14.52 -22.45 28.39
CA GLN A 27 -14.81 -23.78 27.84
C GLN A 27 -13.58 -24.70 27.88
N PHE A 28 -12.47 -24.24 28.48
CA PHE A 28 -11.24 -25.03 28.66
C PHE A 28 -11.37 -26.14 29.71
N LYS A 29 -12.45 -26.14 30.52
CA LYS A 29 -12.74 -27.16 31.54
C LYS A 29 -11.61 -27.36 32.58
N GLY A 30 -10.73 -26.38 32.76
CA GLY A 30 -9.59 -26.46 33.68
C GLY A 30 -8.39 -27.26 33.15
N ASP A 31 -8.42 -27.67 31.87
CA ASP A 31 -7.32 -28.42 31.24
C ASP A 31 -6.16 -27.48 30.87
N TRP A 32 -5.26 -27.28 31.84
CA TRP A 32 -4.09 -26.43 31.68
C TRP A 32 -3.03 -27.02 30.74
N ASP A 33 -2.76 -28.33 30.81
CA ASP A 33 -1.79 -28.96 29.93
C ASP A 33 -2.26 -28.96 28.47
N GLY A 34 -3.55 -29.24 28.22
CA GLY A 34 -4.15 -29.14 26.90
C GLY A 34 -4.12 -27.71 26.35
N TYR A 35 -4.40 -26.71 27.19
CA TYR A 35 -4.32 -25.29 26.82
C TYR A 35 -2.89 -24.89 26.41
N ILE A 36 -1.88 -25.19 27.21
CA ILE A 36 -0.48 -24.86 26.92
C ILE A 36 0.00 -25.61 25.67
N THR A 37 -0.35 -26.89 25.54
CA THR A 37 0.01 -27.71 24.37
C THR A 37 -0.62 -27.14 23.09
N ALA A 38 -1.87 -26.69 23.14
CA ALA A 38 -2.51 -26.06 21.99
C ALA A 38 -1.82 -24.76 21.55
N ILE A 39 -1.32 -23.96 22.50
CA ILE A 39 -0.55 -22.76 22.17
C ILE A 39 0.80 -23.11 21.54
N GLU A 40 1.51 -24.09 22.08
CA GLU A 40 2.81 -24.54 21.56
C GLU A 40 2.73 -25.16 20.16
N GLN A 41 1.61 -25.85 19.86
CA GLN A 41 1.36 -26.47 18.56
C GLN A 41 0.72 -25.53 17.54
N SER A 42 0.43 -24.28 17.93
CA SER A 42 -0.21 -23.33 17.02
C SER A 42 0.73 -22.88 15.89
N ASN A 43 0.28 -23.05 14.65
CA ASN A 43 0.96 -22.53 13.46
C ASN A 43 0.54 -21.08 13.11
N SER A 44 -0.09 -20.37 14.06
CA SER A 44 -0.59 -19.01 13.84
C SER A 44 0.51 -17.98 13.57
N GLY A 45 1.78 -18.27 13.93
CA GLY A 45 2.88 -17.31 13.83
C GLY A 45 2.79 -16.18 14.87
N ILE A 46 2.06 -16.42 15.96
CA ILE A 46 1.85 -15.46 17.03
C ILE A 46 3.14 -15.23 17.84
N SER A 47 3.52 -13.97 18.02
CA SER A 47 4.74 -13.60 18.78
C SER A 47 4.41 -13.11 20.19
N VAL A 48 3.27 -12.46 20.38
CA VAL A 48 2.87 -11.88 21.67
C VAL A 48 1.45 -12.25 22.01
N ILE A 49 1.22 -12.66 23.25
CA ILE A 49 -0.11 -12.96 23.78
C ILE A 49 -0.41 -12.09 25.01
N GLY A 50 -1.64 -11.60 25.10
CA GLY A 50 -2.22 -10.98 26.29
C GLY A 50 -3.07 -12.02 27.02
N ILE A 51 -2.68 -12.34 28.25
CA ILE A 51 -3.43 -13.27 29.10
C ILE A 51 -4.52 -12.49 29.81
N THR A 52 -5.75 -12.66 29.37
CA THR A 52 -6.91 -11.84 29.74
C THR A 52 -7.80 -12.57 30.72
N ASP A 53 -7.65 -12.36 32.01
CA ASP A 53 -8.57 -12.91 33.00
C ASP A 53 -9.42 -11.80 33.63
N TYR A 54 -10.64 -12.14 34.03
CA TYR A 54 -11.56 -11.19 34.66
C TYR A 54 -11.13 -10.86 36.08
N CYS A 55 -10.85 -9.59 36.36
CA CYS A 55 -10.52 -9.06 37.69
C CYS A 55 -9.37 -9.81 38.41
N SER A 56 -8.51 -10.54 37.68
CA SER A 56 -7.47 -11.40 38.25
C SER A 56 -6.29 -11.57 37.29
N ILE A 57 -5.15 -12.00 37.83
CA ILE A 57 -3.97 -12.45 37.08
C ILE A 57 -3.58 -13.91 37.39
N SER A 58 -4.44 -14.68 38.06
CA SER A 58 -4.12 -16.06 38.47
C SER A 58 -3.72 -16.96 37.28
N GLY A 59 -4.40 -16.83 36.13
CA GLY A 59 -4.02 -17.58 34.94
C GLY A 59 -2.70 -17.12 34.34
N TYR A 60 -2.41 -15.82 34.37
CA TYR A 60 -1.10 -15.29 33.96
C TYR A 60 0.04 -15.85 34.82
N GLU A 61 -0.15 -15.96 36.14
CA GLU A 61 0.85 -16.56 37.04
C GLU A 61 1.13 -18.02 36.66
N LYS A 62 0.10 -18.82 36.39
CA LYS A 62 0.26 -20.21 35.93
C LYS A 62 0.98 -20.28 34.59
N VAL A 63 0.64 -19.43 33.62
CA VAL A 63 1.37 -19.35 32.36
C VAL A 63 2.85 -19.04 32.59
N CYS A 64 3.17 -18.15 33.53
CA CYS A 64 4.55 -17.86 33.92
C CYS A 64 5.26 -19.07 34.54
N GLU A 65 4.56 -19.88 35.34
CA GLU A 65 5.10 -21.13 35.89
C GLU A 65 5.43 -22.15 34.80
N TYR A 66 4.51 -22.38 33.85
CA TYR A 66 4.78 -23.23 32.68
C TYR A 66 5.99 -22.74 31.90
N ARG A 67 6.11 -21.43 31.69
CA ARG A 67 7.25 -20.83 30.99
C ARG A 67 8.57 -21.00 31.75
N LYS A 68 8.57 -20.83 33.07
CA LYS A 68 9.74 -21.11 33.94
C LYS A 68 10.17 -22.58 33.85
N ASN A 69 9.21 -23.49 33.66
CA ASN A 69 9.44 -24.92 33.45
C ASN A 69 9.82 -25.28 32.00
N GLY A 70 10.09 -24.29 31.14
CA GLY A 70 10.62 -24.49 29.78
C GLY A 70 9.58 -24.70 28.69
N ARG A 71 8.28 -24.53 28.99
CA ARG A 71 7.19 -24.52 28.00
C ARG A 71 7.03 -23.14 27.34
N MET A 72 6.21 -23.03 26.30
CA MET A 72 5.82 -21.76 25.65
C MET A 72 6.98 -20.99 25.00
N LYS A 73 7.97 -21.71 24.44
CA LYS A 73 9.15 -21.10 23.80
C LYS A 73 8.85 -20.42 22.45
N ASN A 74 7.73 -20.77 21.83
CA ASN A 74 7.26 -20.19 20.57
C ASN A 74 6.71 -18.76 20.73
N ILE A 75 6.38 -18.34 21.95
CA ILE A 75 5.89 -16.99 22.25
C ILE A 75 7.05 -16.13 22.76
N ASP A 76 7.26 -14.97 22.14
CA ASP A 76 8.31 -14.02 22.55
C ASP A 76 7.94 -13.33 23.86
N THR A 77 6.72 -12.79 23.97
CA THR A 77 6.26 -12.04 25.15
C THR A 77 4.85 -12.43 25.57
N ILE A 78 4.65 -12.52 26.88
CA ILE A 78 3.35 -12.81 27.52
C ILE A 78 3.04 -11.59 28.39
N ILE A 79 1.94 -10.91 28.09
CA ILE A 79 1.53 -9.68 28.75
C ILE A 79 0.34 -10.01 29.67
N PRO A 80 0.38 -9.69 30.97
CA PRO A 80 -0.82 -9.74 31.81
C PRO A 80 -1.84 -8.71 31.31
N ASN A 81 -3.06 -9.16 31.02
CA ASN A 81 -4.20 -8.35 30.66
C ASN A 81 -5.31 -8.57 31.70
N ILE A 82 -5.75 -7.53 32.39
CA ILE A 82 -6.86 -7.67 33.35
C ILE A 82 -8.11 -7.06 32.73
N GLU A 83 -9.16 -7.85 32.56
CA GLU A 83 -10.45 -7.38 32.07
C GLU A 83 -11.38 -7.02 33.23
N PHE A 84 -11.94 -5.82 33.18
CA PHE A 84 -12.97 -5.32 34.08
C PHE A 84 -14.22 -4.94 33.30
N ARG A 85 -15.35 -4.91 34.01
CA ARG A 85 -16.60 -4.33 33.50
C ARG A 85 -16.95 -3.12 34.34
N ILE A 86 -16.99 -1.93 33.75
CA ILE A 86 -17.31 -0.69 34.47
C ILE A 86 -18.71 -0.17 34.11
N THR A 87 -19.28 0.66 34.99
CA THR A 87 -20.53 1.39 34.72
C THR A 87 -20.24 2.83 34.25
N PRO A 88 -21.12 3.49 33.47
CA PRO A 88 -22.52 3.14 33.17
C PRO A 88 -22.66 1.95 32.23
N ASN A 89 -23.81 1.28 32.28
CA ASN A 89 -24.10 0.17 31.38
C ASN A 89 -24.38 0.68 29.96
N THR A 90 -24.10 -0.17 28.97
CA THR A 90 -24.55 0.00 27.60
C THR A 90 -26.06 -0.15 27.48
N ASP A 91 -26.60 0.17 26.31
CA ASP A 91 -28.00 -0.04 25.93
C ASP A 91 -28.49 -1.48 26.11
N LYS A 92 -27.58 -2.44 26.16
CA LYS A 92 -27.89 -3.87 26.38
C LYS A 92 -27.71 -4.30 27.83
N ASN A 93 -27.68 -3.36 28.77
CA ASN A 93 -27.48 -3.59 30.21
C ASN A 93 -26.17 -4.35 30.54
N LYS A 94 -25.16 -4.24 29.68
CA LYS A 94 -23.81 -4.78 29.95
C LYS A 94 -22.90 -3.67 30.44
N GLY A 95 -21.96 -3.99 31.32
CA GLY A 95 -20.88 -3.06 31.66
C GLY A 95 -19.98 -2.81 30.45
N ILE A 96 -19.22 -1.72 30.48
CA ILE A 96 -18.21 -1.40 29.47
C ILE A 96 -16.96 -2.23 29.79
N ASN A 97 -16.46 -3.00 28.83
CA ASN A 97 -15.22 -3.75 28.98
C ASN A 97 -14.03 -2.78 28.91
N ILE A 98 -13.23 -2.77 29.97
CA ILE A 98 -11.97 -2.04 30.07
C ILE A 98 -10.87 -3.01 30.49
N HIS A 99 -9.72 -2.88 29.86
CA HIS A 99 -8.59 -3.77 29.98
C HIS A 99 -7.37 -2.99 30.47
N LEU A 100 -6.58 -3.63 31.31
CA LEU A 100 -5.24 -3.16 31.71
C LEU A 100 -4.20 -4.14 31.21
N LEU A 101 -3.48 -3.76 30.14
CA LEU A 101 -2.29 -4.46 29.68
C LEU A 101 -1.09 -3.97 30.48
N ILE A 102 -0.44 -4.83 31.25
CA ILE A 102 0.58 -4.43 32.23
C ILE A 102 1.95 -4.99 31.83
N SER A 103 3.02 -4.22 32.04
CA SER A 103 4.38 -4.59 31.69
C SER A 103 4.85 -5.80 32.50
N PRO A 104 5.31 -6.88 31.85
CA PRO A 104 5.91 -8.03 32.52
C PRO A 104 7.42 -7.83 32.81
N GLU A 105 8.00 -6.67 32.45
CA GLU A 105 9.45 -6.46 32.45
C GLU A 105 10.06 -6.31 33.86
N GLU A 106 9.31 -5.75 34.81
CA GLU A 106 9.79 -5.56 36.18
C GLU A 106 9.76 -6.87 36.99
N LYS A 107 10.77 -7.14 37.82
CA LYS A 107 10.90 -8.41 38.56
C LYS A 107 9.71 -8.74 39.47
N PHE A 108 9.13 -7.74 40.13
CA PHE A 108 8.07 -7.89 41.12
C PHE A 108 6.69 -7.44 40.59
N HIS A 109 6.50 -7.40 39.27
CA HIS A 109 5.26 -6.91 38.65
C HIS A 109 4.00 -7.64 39.17
N ILE A 110 4.07 -8.95 39.42
CA ILE A 110 2.93 -9.73 39.96
C ILE A 110 2.47 -9.18 41.31
N ASP A 111 3.41 -8.91 42.22
CA ASP A 111 3.11 -8.40 43.56
C ASP A 111 2.54 -6.98 43.50
N GLU A 112 3.11 -6.13 42.65
CA GLU A 112 2.63 -4.76 42.43
C GLU A 112 1.20 -4.74 41.85
N ILE A 113 0.90 -5.64 40.90
CA ILE A 113 -0.45 -5.81 40.35
C ILE A 113 -1.42 -6.23 41.46
N LYS A 114 -1.11 -7.27 42.23
CA LYS A 114 -1.97 -7.75 43.33
C LYS A 114 -2.20 -6.68 44.38
N ASN A 115 -1.16 -5.94 44.73
CA ASN A 115 -1.24 -4.81 45.65
C ASN A 115 -2.19 -3.73 45.11
N ALA A 116 -2.07 -3.36 43.83
CA ALA A 116 -2.99 -2.39 43.22
C ALA A 116 -4.44 -2.88 43.23
N LEU A 117 -4.70 -4.13 42.83
CA LEU A 117 -6.04 -4.72 42.84
C LEU A 117 -6.66 -4.77 44.24
N SER A 118 -5.84 -5.02 45.28
CA SER A 118 -6.31 -4.99 46.68
C SER A 118 -6.85 -3.64 47.15
N ARG A 119 -6.53 -2.56 46.42
CA ARG A 119 -6.97 -1.19 46.70
C ARG A 119 -8.13 -0.71 45.80
N LEU A 120 -8.61 -1.56 44.89
CA LEU A 120 -9.83 -1.30 44.13
C LEU A 120 -11.02 -1.90 44.87
N PHE A 121 -11.96 -1.05 45.31
CA PHE A 121 -13.11 -1.46 46.11
C PHE A 121 -14.43 -1.10 45.45
N ILE A 122 -15.46 -1.87 45.75
CA ILE A 122 -16.86 -1.51 45.56
C ILE A 122 -17.60 -1.56 46.91
N ASP A 123 -18.56 -0.67 47.12
CA ASP A 123 -19.46 -0.73 48.26
C ASP A 123 -20.70 -1.55 47.90
N HIS A 124 -21.08 -2.47 48.80
CA HIS A 124 -22.39 -3.12 48.77
C HIS A 124 -22.98 -3.14 50.17
N LYS A 125 -24.10 -2.43 50.35
CA LYS A 125 -24.83 -2.33 51.63
C LYS A 125 -23.94 -1.82 52.79
N GLY A 126 -23.03 -0.89 52.51
CA GLY A 126 -22.12 -0.32 53.51
C GLY A 126 -20.89 -1.19 53.82
N GLN A 127 -20.70 -2.30 53.09
CA GLN A 127 -19.50 -3.12 53.16
C GLN A 127 -18.67 -2.96 51.89
N ASN A 128 -17.38 -2.66 52.06
CA ASN A 128 -16.42 -2.62 50.96
C ASN A 128 -15.90 -4.02 50.63
N PHE A 129 -15.91 -4.37 49.35
CA PHE A 129 -15.31 -5.58 48.80
C PHE A 129 -14.17 -5.19 47.86
N ALA A 130 -12.97 -5.72 48.09
CA ALA A 130 -11.79 -5.46 47.26
C ALA A 130 -11.72 -6.37 46.04
N CYS A 131 -10.98 -5.96 44.99
CA CYS A 131 -10.71 -6.75 43.80
C CYS A 131 -9.66 -7.86 44.04
N ILE A 132 -9.87 -8.69 45.06
CA ILE A 132 -9.04 -9.87 45.37
C ILE A 132 -9.95 -11.08 45.53
N GLU A 133 -9.45 -12.26 45.19
CA GLU A 133 -10.24 -13.49 45.10
C GLU A 133 -11.08 -13.78 46.35
N THR A 134 -10.49 -13.64 47.54
CA THR A 134 -11.19 -13.89 48.82
C THR A 134 -12.35 -12.92 49.07
N GLN A 135 -12.19 -11.66 48.68
CA GLN A 135 -13.22 -10.63 48.82
C GLN A 135 -14.27 -10.73 47.71
N LEU A 136 -13.88 -11.13 46.50
CA LEU A 136 -14.81 -11.41 45.40
C LEU A 136 -15.70 -12.63 45.72
N ILE A 137 -15.13 -13.69 46.30
CA ILE A 137 -15.91 -14.84 46.82
C ILE A 137 -16.89 -14.37 47.90
N SER A 138 -16.42 -13.56 48.85
CA SER A 138 -17.26 -13.04 49.93
C SER A 138 -18.38 -12.15 49.40
N TYR A 139 -18.10 -11.35 48.38
CA TYR A 139 -19.08 -10.53 47.69
C TYR A 139 -20.13 -11.40 46.99
N GLY A 140 -19.71 -12.42 46.23
CA GLY A 140 -20.63 -13.37 45.61
C GLY A 140 -21.52 -14.09 46.63
N ARG A 141 -20.96 -14.52 47.77
CA ARG A 141 -21.75 -15.09 48.88
C ARG A 141 -22.79 -14.12 49.43
N SER A 142 -22.48 -12.82 49.48
CA SER A 142 -23.45 -11.80 49.93
C SER A 142 -24.62 -11.57 48.98
N LEU A 143 -24.46 -11.94 47.70
CA LEU A 143 -25.48 -11.85 46.66
C LEU A 143 -26.34 -13.12 46.57
N LEU A 144 -25.75 -14.28 46.86
CA LEU A 144 -26.44 -15.58 46.85
C LEU A 144 -27.25 -15.79 48.14
N GLN A 145 -28.52 -16.15 48.01
CA GLN A 145 -29.47 -16.23 49.14
C GLN A 145 -29.37 -17.55 49.95
N ASN A 146 -28.61 -18.56 49.50
CA ASN A 146 -28.48 -19.89 50.14
C ASN A 146 -27.01 -20.29 50.35
N THR A 147 -26.35 -19.64 51.30
CA THR A 147 -24.89 -19.67 51.53
C THR A 147 -24.25 -21.02 51.88
N ASN A 148 -25.03 -22.08 52.18
CA ASN A 148 -24.48 -23.37 52.68
C ASN A 148 -24.34 -24.49 51.63
N LYS A 149 -24.69 -24.26 50.36
CA LYS A 149 -24.58 -25.27 49.28
C LYS A 149 -23.70 -24.87 48.10
N ASP A 150 -23.30 -23.61 48.00
CA ASP A 150 -22.57 -23.10 46.84
C ASP A 150 -21.06 -23.23 47.03
N SER A 151 -20.39 -23.72 45.99
CA SER A 151 -18.92 -23.83 45.98
C SER A 151 -18.25 -22.46 45.93
N ASP A 152 -17.01 -22.37 46.40
CA ASP A 152 -16.19 -21.15 46.30
C ASP A 152 -16.04 -20.67 44.85
N ARG A 153 -15.98 -21.60 43.89
CA ARG A 153 -15.94 -21.28 42.46
C ARG A 153 -17.24 -20.61 41.98
N THR A 154 -18.40 -21.07 42.45
CA THR A 154 -19.71 -20.46 42.15
C THR A 154 -19.77 -19.05 42.72
N CYS A 155 -19.34 -18.88 43.97
CA CYS A 155 -19.32 -17.59 44.65
C CYS A 155 -18.35 -16.61 43.96
N LEU A 156 -17.15 -17.07 43.57
CA LEU A 156 -16.19 -16.26 42.82
C LEU A 156 -16.77 -15.80 41.48
N LYS A 157 -17.44 -16.69 40.74
CA LYS A 157 -18.10 -16.38 39.48
C LYS A 157 -19.14 -15.26 39.67
N GLU A 158 -19.99 -15.39 40.67
CA GLU A 158 -21.03 -14.41 40.97
C GLU A 158 -20.43 -13.08 41.43
N GLY A 159 -19.38 -13.14 42.26
CA GLY A 159 -18.62 -11.98 42.71
C GLY A 159 -18.03 -11.20 41.55
N ILE A 160 -17.25 -11.86 40.67
CA ILE A 160 -16.65 -11.23 39.48
C ILE A 160 -17.72 -10.67 38.53
N ASN A 161 -18.80 -11.42 38.28
CA ASN A 161 -19.87 -10.98 37.39
C ASN A 161 -20.54 -9.67 37.87
N ASN A 162 -20.64 -9.49 39.19
CA ASN A 162 -21.25 -8.31 39.79
C ASN A 162 -20.25 -7.23 40.21
N PHE A 163 -18.95 -7.53 40.24
CA PHE A 163 -17.90 -6.56 40.56
C PHE A 163 -17.75 -5.56 39.41
N LYS A 164 -18.57 -4.51 39.43
CA LYS A 164 -18.63 -3.48 38.38
C LYS A 164 -18.37 -2.09 38.95
N PRO A 165 -17.10 -1.72 39.22
CA PRO A 165 -16.79 -0.37 39.70
C PRO A 165 -17.31 0.68 38.70
N SER A 166 -17.76 1.83 39.20
CA SER A 166 -18.08 2.94 38.31
C SER A 166 -16.83 3.46 37.61
N TYR A 167 -17.01 4.07 36.44
CA TYR A 167 -15.92 4.72 35.74
C TYR A 167 -15.14 5.71 36.64
N ASP A 168 -15.83 6.52 37.45
CA ASP A 168 -15.17 7.43 38.40
C ASP A 168 -14.36 6.69 39.47
N THR A 169 -14.90 5.58 39.98
CA THR A 169 -14.20 4.73 40.97
C THR A 169 -12.94 4.13 40.36
N PHE A 170 -13.06 3.58 39.15
CA PHE A 170 -11.93 2.98 38.42
C PHE A 170 -10.87 4.04 38.09
N LYS A 171 -11.27 5.19 37.52
CA LYS A 171 -10.38 6.30 37.18
C LYS A 171 -9.66 6.83 38.42
N LYS A 172 -10.38 7.02 39.53
CA LYS A 172 -9.80 7.48 40.80
C LYS A 172 -8.79 6.47 41.37
N TRP A 173 -9.14 5.19 41.38
CA TRP A 173 -8.23 4.12 41.81
C TRP A 173 -6.98 4.09 40.94
N TYR A 174 -7.11 4.00 39.62
CA TYR A 174 -5.99 3.98 38.69
C TYR A 174 -5.08 5.22 38.86
N ASN A 175 -5.68 6.40 39.08
CA ASN A 175 -4.94 7.62 39.37
C ASN A 175 -4.26 7.66 40.76
N GLY A 176 -4.66 6.80 41.69
CA GLY A 176 -3.91 6.55 42.93
C GLY A 176 -2.70 5.64 42.72
N GLU A 177 -2.76 4.73 41.74
CA GLU A 177 -1.77 3.69 41.52
C GLU A 177 -0.60 4.16 40.63
N LYS A 178 0.35 4.91 41.20
CA LYS A 178 1.50 5.45 40.45
C LYS A 178 2.29 4.39 39.68
N TRP A 179 2.59 3.26 40.32
CA TRP A 179 3.34 2.18 39.67
C TRP A 179 2.58 1.61 38.47
N LEU A 180 1.29 1.31 38.66
CA LEU A 180 0.43 0.75 37.62
C LEU A 180 0.38 1.67 36.40
N ARG A 181 0.12 2.97 36.61
CA ARG A 181 0.09 3.96 35.51
C ARG A 181 1.36 4.02 34.66
N ASN A 182 2.52 3.86 35.28
CA ASN A 182 3.79 3.94 34.57
C ASN A 182 4.08 2.65 33.77
N ASN A 183 3.42 1.56 34.14
CA ASN A 183 3.67 0.21 33.67
C ASN A 183 2.44 -0.44 33.01
N SER A 184 1.38 0.31 32.69
CA SER A 184 0.20 -0.24 32.04
C SER A 184 -0.31 0.61 30.88
N ILE A 185 -1.10 -0.03 30.03
CA ILE A 185 -1.82 0.57 28.89
C ILE A 185 -3.31 0.29 29.13
N ILE A 186 -4.13 1.33 29.10
CA ILE A 186 -5.58 1.20 29.21
C ILE A 186 -6.17 0.94 27.83
N VAL A 187 -6.98 -0.11 27.70
CA VAL A 187 -7.68 -0.44 26.46
C VAL A 187 -9.17 -0.60 26.72
N VAL A 188 -10.03 0.05 25.93
CA VAL A 188 -11.49 -0.12 26.06
C VAL A 188 -12.08 -0.79 24.84
N ALA A 189 -13.10 -1.60 25.03
CA ALA A 189 -13.90 -2.11 23.92
C ALA A 189 -14.75 -0.98 23.31
N ASN A 190 -14.95 -1.03 21.99
CA ASN A 190 -15.84 -0.11 21.28
C ASN A 190 -17.03 -0.82 20.61
N GLY A 191 -17.37 -2.02 21.09
CA GLY A 191 -18.57 -2.76 20.69
C GLY A 191 -19.86 -2.03 21.08
N SER A 192 -20.92 -2.18 20.28
CA SER A 192 -22.25 -1.62 20.60
C SER A 192 -22.93 -2.33 21.77
N ASN A 193 -22.43 -3.52 22.15
CA ASN A 193 -23.03 -4.36 23.19
C ASN A 193 -22.39 -4.11 24.56
N ASP A 194 -21.07 -3.92 24.60
CA ASP A 194 -20.21 -3.97 25.79
C ASP A 194 -19.04 -2.98 25.71
N GLY A 195 -19.09 -2.03 24.77
CA GLY A 195 -18.10 -0.99 24.60
C GLY A 195 -18.67 0.42 24.72
N VAL A 196 -17.79 1.41 24.65
CA VAL A 196 -18.11 2.84 24.86
C VAL A 196 -19.15 3.36 23.87
N SER A 197 -19.13 2.87 22.63
CA SER A 197 -20.12 3.24 21.61
C SER A 197 -21.56 2.83 21.98
N GLY A 198 -21.73 1.83 22.86
CA GLY A 198 -23.03 1.35 23.33
C GLY A 198 -23.65 2.16 24.48
N ILE A 199 -23.00 3.22 24.99
CA ILE A 199 -23.59 4.10 26.01
C ILE A 199 -24.68 4.99 25.36
N ARG A 200 -25.81 5.22 26.03
CA ARG A 200 -26.88 6.11 25.54
C ARG A 200 -26.41 7.54 25.32
N ASP A 201 -26.75 8.15 24.18
CA ASP A 201 -26.48 9.56 23.91
C ASP A 201 -27.35 10.56 24.70
N GLY A 202 -28.18 10.08 25.64
CA GLY A 202 -29.03 10.90 26.52
C GLY A 202 -28.28 11.63 27.63
N GLY A 203 -27.24 12.40 27.30
CA GLY A 203 -26.45 13.21 28.24
C GLY A 203 -25.10 12.61 28.65
N PHE A 204 -24.74 11.41 28.16
CA PHE A 204 -23.46 10.76 28.45
C PHE A 204 -22.35 11.09 27.43
N THR A 205 -22.56 12.04 26.53
CA THR A 205 -21.54 12.46 25.54
C THR A 205 -20.24 12.90 26.21
N GLY A 206 -20.34 13.63 27.33
CA GLY A 206 -19.17 14.01 28.13
C GLY A 206 -18.44 12.81 28.74
N ILE A 207 -19.18 11.82 29.23
CA ILE A 207 -18.60 10.58 29.81
C ILE A 207 -17.94 9.73 28.73
N LYS A 208 -18.56 9.57 27.55
CA LYS A 208 -17.92 8.89 26.40
C LYS A 208 -16.59 9.54 26.04
N LYS A 209 -16.60 10.87 25.94
CA LYS A 209 -15.40 11.65 25.61
C LYS A 209 -14.31 11.48 26.68
N ASP A 210 -14.66 11.60 27.96
CA ASP A 210 -13.71 11.43 29.06
C ASP A 210 -13.13 10.00 29.12
N ILE A 211 -13.93 8.97 28.84
CA ILE A 211 -13.43 7.59 28.73
C ILE A 211 -12.41 7.47 27.59
N PHE A 212 -12.70 8.03 26.41
CA PHE A 212 -11.76 7.98 25.28
C PHE A 212 -10.48 8.76 25.56
N GLU A 213 -10.54 9.92 26.22
CA GLU A 213 -9.37 10.69 26.65
C GLU A 213 -8.53 9.91 27.68
N PHE A 214 -9.18 9.13 28.55
CA PHE A 214 -8.52 8.26 29.52
C PHE A 214 -7.90 6.99 28.92
N THR A 215 -8.27 6.62 27.69
CA THR A 215 -7.91 5.35 27.07
C THR A 215 -6.71 5.46 26.13
N ASP A 216 -5.78 4.49 26.19
CA ASP A 216 -4.58 4.43 25.35
C ASP A 216 -4.77 3.70 24.02
N MET A 217 -5.61 2.66 23.98
CA MET A 217 -5.93 1.92 22.75
C MET A 217 -7.39 1.47 22.74
N ILE A 218 -7.92 1.13 21.58
CA ILE A 218 -9.28 0.62 21.44
C ILE A 218 -9.25 -0.86 21.02
N PHE A 219 -9.98 -1.73 21.72
CA PHE A 219 -10.29 -3.06 21.20
C PHE A 219 -11.42 -2.96 20.17
N SER A 220 -11.05 -2.86 18.89
CA SER A 220 -11.97 -2.92 17.77
C SER A 220 -11.26 -3.30 16.48
N ALA A 221 -11.87 -4.20 15.72
CA ALA A 221 -11.45 -4.60 14.39
C ALA A 221 -12.40 -4.10 13.30
N LYS A 222 -13.23 -3.09 13.59
CA LYS A 222 -14.14 -2.50 12.60
C LYS A 222 -13.38 -1.43 11.79
N PRO A 223 -13.41 -1.48 10.45
CA PRO A 223 -12.78 -0.46 9.62
C PRO A 223 -13.27 0.97 9.94
N CYS A 224 -14.55 1.15 10.28
CA CYS A 224 -15.09 2.45 10.67
C CYS A 224 -14.46 3.00 11.96
N ASP A 225 -14.19 2.14 12.93
CA ASP A 225 -13.57 2.55 14.20
C ASP A 225 -12.11 2.91 13.96
N ILE A 226 -11.38 2.05 13.22
CA ILE A 226 -9.99 2.30 12.84
C ILE A 226 -9.87 3.65 12.14
N ASN A 227 -10.69 3.91 11.12
CA ASN A 227 -10.65 5.15 10.36
C ASN A 227 -11.03 6.37 11.21
N PHE A 228 -11.97 6.23 12.15
CA PHE A 228 -12.35 7.31 13.05
C PHE A 228 -11.20 7.69 13.99
N PHE A 229 -10.62 6.73 14.72
CA PHE A 229 -9.61 7.02 15.73
C PHE A 229 -8.23 7.37 15.15
N THR A 230 -7.96 7.03 13.88
CA THR A 230 -6.74 7.41 13.15
C THR A 230 -6.90 8.64 12.24
N GLY A 231 -8.09 9.27 12.22
CA GLY A 231 -8.35 10.48 11.43
C GLY A 231 -8.38 10.25 9.91
N GLN A 232 -8.71 9.03 9.48
CA GLN A 232 -8.88 8.63 8.07
C GLN A 232 -10.37 8.51 7.66
N GLY A 233 -11.29 8.80 8.58
CA GLY A 233 -12.74 8.77 8.35
C GLY A 233 -13.30 10.14 7.97
N ASN A 234 -14.47 10.48 8.53
CA ASN A 234 -15.14 11.76 8.27
C ASN A 234 -14.42 12.97 8.91
N LYS A 235 -13.57 12.73 9.91
CA LYS A 235 -12.78 13.74 10.61
C LYS A 235 -11.31 13.60 10.25
N SER A 236 -10.63 14.72 10.07
CA SER A 236 -9.19 14.75 9.82
C SER A 236 -8.39 14.32 11.06
N LYS A 237 -7.09 14.05 10.90
CA LYS A 237 -6.18 13.78 12.02
C LYS A 237 -6.18 14.93 13.02
N GLU A 238 -6.19 16.16 12.52
CA GLU A 238 -6.20 17.39 13.32
C GLU A 238 -7.48 17.53 14.15
N ASP A 239 -8.64 17.20 13.56
CA ASP A 239 -9.93 17.24 14.28
C ASP A 239 -9.97 16.22 15.42
N ILE A 240 -9.49 14.99 15.17
CA ILE A 240 -9.44 13.94 16.20
C ILE A 240 -8.49 14.33 17.33
N ILE A 241 -7.31 14.88 17.02
CA ILE A 241 -6.37 15.37 18.02
C ILE A 241 -6.98 16.52 18.83
N LYS A 242 -7.73 17.44 18.19
CA LYS A 242 -8.44 18.51 18.89
C LYS A 242 -9.53 17.98 19.82
N ASP A 243 -10.22 16.92 19.41
CA ASP A 243 -11.35 16.37 20.15
C ASP A 243 -10.93 15.44 21.29
N LEU A 244 -9.91 14.59 21.08
CA LEU A 244 -9.50 13.52 21.99
C LEU A 244 -8.07 13.71 22.55
N GLY A 245 -7.36 14.75 22.14
CA GLY A 245 -5.97 15.02 22.51
C GLY A 245 -4.92 14.22 21.74
N ARG A 246 -5.31 13.12 21.09
CA ARG A 246 -4.43 12.24 20.31
C ARG A 246 -5.20 11.38 19.31
N LEU A 247 -4.49 10.79 18.37
CA LEU A 247 -4.97 9.61 17.66
C LEU A 247 -4.89 8.39 18.59
N ILE A 248 -5.83 7.45 18.46
CA ILE A 248 -5.90 6.27 19.33
C ILE A 248 -5.80 5.02 18.45
N PRO A 249 -4.81 4.13 18.65
CA PRO A 249 -4.70 2.90 17.87
C PRO A 249 -5.83 1.92 18.22
N CYS A 250 -6.35 1.27 17.18
CA CYS A 250 -7.27 0.14 17.34
C CYS A 250 -6.49 -1.17 17.26
N ILE A 251 -6.61 -2.01 18.29
CA ILE A 251 -6.03 -3.36 18.36
C ILE A 251 -7.13 -4.42 18.41
N HIS A 252 -6.75 -5.69 18.23
CA HIS A 252 -7.68 -6.81 18.32
C HIS A 252 -7.02 -8.04 18.96
N GLY A 253 -7.85 -8.99 19.35
CA GLY A 253 -7.48 -10.31 19.86
C GLY A 253 -8.61 -11.30 19.61
N SER A 254 -8.33 -12.58 19.83
CA SER A 254 -9.28 -13.67 19.53
C SER A 254 -10.46 -13.77 20.49
N ASP A 255 -10.35 -13.17 21.68
CA ASP A 255 -11.33 -13.31 22.77
C ASP A 255 -11.63 -14.80 23.07
N ALA A 256 -10.55 -15.60 23.05
CA ALA A 256 -10.66 -17.06 23.03
C ALA A 256 -11.00 -17.63 24.41
N HIS A 257 -12.20 -18.19 24.54
CA HIS A 257 -12.64 -18.99 25.69
C HIS A 257 -12.58 -20.51 25.48
N ALA A 258 -12.14 -20.95 24.29
CA ALA A 258 -12.06 -22.35 23.91
C ALA A 258 -10.80 -22.61 23.06
N ILE A 259 -10.30 -23.85 23.08
CA ILE A 259 -9.05 -24.23 22.39
C ILE A 259 -9.11 -23.93 20.89
N ASN A 260 -10.25 -24.21 20.24
CA ASN A 260 -10.45 -23.99 18.81
C ASN A 260 -10.57 -22.51 18.39
N LYS A 261 -10.64 -21.59 19.36
CA LYS A 261 -10.69 -20.13 19.13
C LYS A 261 -9.35 -19.45 19.40
N LEU A 262 -8.38 -20.15 19.98
CA LEU A 262 -7.05 -19.60 20.26
C LEU A 262 -6.41 -19.04 18.98
N PHE A 263 -6.08 -17.75 19.00
CA PHE A 263 -5.45 -17.01 17.90
C PHE A 263 -6.27 -16.91 16.62
N GLU A 264 -7.58 -17.19 16.70
CA GLU A 264 -8.49 -17.24 15.56
C GLU A 264 -9.70 -16.29 15.76
N PRO A 265 -9.49 -14.96 15.68
CA PRO A 265 -10.56 -13.97 15.75
C PRO A 265 -11.55 -14.08 14.59
N ASP A 266 -12.78 -13.63 14.84
CA ASP A 266 -13.84 -13.68 13.85
C ASP A 266 -13.51 -12.85 12.58
N GLY A 267 -13.74 -13.48 11.42
CA GLY A 267 -13.43 -12.91 10.11
C GLY A 267 -11.94 -12.86 9.79
N LYS A 268 -11.10 -13.65 10.48
CA LYS A 268 -9.63 -13.68 10.33
C LYS A 268 -8.99 -12.29 10.43
N ARG A 269 -9.55 -11.46 11.31
CA ARG A 269 -9.08 -10.10 11.57
C ARG A 269 -7.88 -10.14 12.50
N TYR A 270 -6.77 -10.70 12.03
CA TYR A 270 -5.58 -10.84 12.85
C TYR A 270 -4.94 -9.47 13.10
N CYS A 271 -4.48 -9.24 14.34
CA CYS A 271 -3.81 -8.01 14.72
C CYS A 271 -2.30 -8.14 14.43
N TRP A 272 -1.82 -7.31 13.53
CA TRP A 272 -0.42 -7.16 13.17
C TRP A 272 0.11 -5.88 13.78
N ILE A 273 1.20 -5.98 14.54
CA ILE A 273 1.85 -4.82 15.15
C ILE A 273 3.29 -4.74 14.68
N LYS A 274 3.69 -3.58 14.17
CA LYS A 274 5.05 -3.28 13.72
C LYS A 274 5.92 -2.78 14.86
N ALA A 275 6.42 -3.72 15.67
CA ALA A 275 7.27 -3.42 16.81
C ALA A 275 8.12 -4.64 17.20
N ASP A 276 9.11 -4.39 18.04
CA ASP A 276 9.76 -5.48 18.78
C ASP A 276 8.71 -6.11 19.70
N PRO A 277 8.63 -7.46 19.81
CA PRO A 277 7.63 -8.16 20.60
C PRO A 277 7.94 -8.03 22.09
N THR A 278 7.74 -6.82 22.63
CA THR A 278 8.00 -6.38 24.00
C THR A 278 6.92 -5.40 24.43
N PHE A 279 6.79 -5.14 25.74
CA PHE A 279 5.81 -4.16 26.21
C PHE A 279 6.15 -2.74 25.75
N ASN A 280 7.44 -2.38 25.72
CA ASN A 280 7.86 -1.08 25.17
C ASN A 280 7.57 -0.93 23.67
N GLY A 281 7.70 -2.02 22.90
CA GLY A 281 7.26 -2.05 21.51
C GLY A 281 5.77 -1.75 21.36
N LEU A 282 4.94 -2.29 22.26
CA LEU A 282 3.51 -1.97 22.31
C LEU A 282 3.25 -0.51 22.72
N ARG A 283 4.01 0.04 23.68
CA ARG A 283 3.90 1.46 24.07
C ARG A 283 4.18 2.41 22.90
N GLN A 284 5.09 2.05 21.99
CA GLN A 284 5.38 2.87 20.80
C GLN A 284 4.14 3.05 19.92
N VAL A 285 3.29 2.03 19.83
CA VAL A 285 2.06 2.03 19.02
C VAL A 285 1.08 3.14 19.44
N ILE A 286 1.09 3.53 20.72
CA ILE A 286 0.25 4.61 21.25
C ILE A 286 0.58 5.95 20.56
N PHE A 287 1.86 6.17 20.25
CA PHE A 287 2.34 7.40 19.60
C PHE A 287 2.27 7.31 18.08
N GLU A 288 2.30 6.10 17.52
CA GLU A 288 2.32 5.85 16.08
C GLU A 288 1.24 4.80 15.70
N PRO A 289 -0.05 5.18 15.65
CA PRO A 289 -1.15 4.24 15.39
C PRO A 289 -1.07 3.49 14.06
N ASP A 290 -0.39 4.05 13.07
CA ASP A 290 -0.14 3.44 11.76
C ASP A 290 0.72 2.14 11.86
N ARG A 291 1.25 1.82 13.05
CA ARG A 291 1.93 0.56 13.38
C ARG A 291 1.00 -0.61 13.67
N VAL A 292 -0.33 -0.40 13.63
CA VAL A 292 -1.31 -1.49 13.73
C VAL A 292 -1.99 -1.72 12.40
N PHE A 293 -2.09 -2.98 12.02
CA PHE A 293 -2.88 -3.41 10.88
C PHE A 293 -3.75 -4.60 11.30
N ILE A 294 -5.02 -4.59 10.89
CA ILE A 294 -5.96 -5.67 11.20
C ILE A 294 -6.41 -6.31 9.89
N GLY A 295 -6.04 -7.57 9.69
CA GLY A 295 -6.36 -8.31 8.47
C GLY A 295 -5.76 -9.71 8.42
N GLU A 296 -6.18 -10.51 7.44
CA GLU A 296 -5.77 -11.92 7.31
C GLU A 296 -4.28 -12.07 7.00
N ILE A 297 -3.71 -11.16 6.21
CA ILE A 297 -2.33 -11.22 5.73
C ILE A 297 -1.55 -10.03 6.30
N SER A 298 -0.26 -10.23 6.59
CA SER A 298 0.65 -9.14 6.97
C SER A 298 0.58 -7.99 5.95
N PRO A 299 0.63 -6.72 6.38
CA PRO A 299 0.62 -5.57 5.47
C PRO A 299 1.93 -5.39 4.69
N GLU A 300 2.97 -6.18 4.98
CA GLU A 300 4.24 -6.12 4.25
C GLU A 300 4.13 -6.77 2.87
N ASN A 301 4.28 -5.95 1.83
CA ASN A 301 4.16 -6.36 0.43
C ASN A 301 5.49 -6.40 -0.34
N LYS A 302 6.62 -6.09 0.32
CA LYS A 302 7.92 -6.02 -0.36
C LYS A 302 8.39 -7.41 -0.74
N SER A 303 8.73 -7.58 -2.02
CA SER A 303 9.29 -8.84 -2.49
C SER A 303 10.68 -9.06 -1.90
N GLU A 304 10.99 -10.29 -1.47
CA GLU A 304 12.25 -10.61 -0.80
C GLU A 304 13.49 -10.36 -1.68
N TYR A 305 13.36 -10.43 -3.00
CA TYR A 305 14.45 -10.12 -3.93
C TYR A 305 14.79 -8.62 -4.00
N GLN A 306 13.91 -7.73 -3.50
CA GLN A 306 14.08 -6.27 -3.51
C GLN A 306 14.61 -5.71 -2.18
N THR A 307 14.80 -6.55 -1.16
CA THR A 307 15.20 -6.11 0.18
C THR A 307 16.50 -6.76 0.59
N ILE A 308 17.36 -5.97 1.25
CA ILE A 308 18.62 -6.44 1.81
C ILE A 308 18.34 -6.91 3.24
N LYS A 309 18.76 -8.13 3.55
CA LYS A 309 18.60 -8.74 4.88
C LYS A 309 19.74 -8.31 5.80
N ARG A 310 20.98 -8.41 5.33
CA ARG A 310 22.17 -8.10 6.12
C ARG A 310 23.41 -7.90 5.25
N VAL A 311 24.41 -7.22 5.81
CA VAL A 311 25.67 -6.91 5.12
C VAL A 311 26.88 -7.16 6.02
N ARG A 312 28.05 -7.46 5.45
CA ARG A 312 29.29 -7.60 6.25
C ARG A 312 30.54 -7.31 5.44
N TYR A 313 31.60 -6.93 6.16
CA TYR A 313 32.95 -6.87 5.62
C TYR A 313 33.65 -8.23 5.74
N ILE A 314 34.47 -8.54 4.76
CA ILE A 314 35.40 -9.67 4.75
C ILE A 314 36.81 -9.10 4.64
N ASP A 315 37.48 -9.01 5.78
CA ASP A 315 38.89 -8.59 5.86
C ASP A 315 39.81 -9.82 5.74
N SER A 316 40.63 -9.81 4.68
CA SER A 316 41.64 -10.82 4.38
C SER A 316 43.07 -10.36 4.67
N SER A 317 43.26 -9.13 5.15
CA SER A 317 44.58 -8.53 5.44
C SER A 317 45.32 -9.16 6.63
N GLY A 318 44.65 -10.03 7.40
CA GLY A 318 45.17 -10.62 8.64
C GLY A 318 45.23 -9.65 9.83
N LYS A 319 44.87 -8.37 9.64
CA LYS A 319 44.92 -7.32 10.67
C LYS A 319 43.59 -7.11 11.41
N ASN A 320 42.52 -7.79 11.00
CA ASN A 320 41.16 -7.67 11.56
C ASN A 320 40.71 -6.21 11.74
N ARG A 321 40.95 -5.38 10.72
CA ARG A 321 40.53 -3.98 10.64
C ARG A 321 39.02 -3.85 10.63
N PHE A 322 38.32 -4.84 10.08
CA PHE A 322 36.86 -4.89 10.03
C PHE A 322 36.29 -6.16 10.67
N PRO A 323 35.22 -6.04 11.48
CA PRO A 323 34.58 -7.21 12.06
C PRO A 323 33.83 -8.00 10.99
N LYS A 324 34.01 -9.33 10.98
CA LYS A 324 33.26 -10.26 10.11
C LYS A 324 31.82 -10.49 10.56
N LYS A 325 31.29 -9.62 11.44
CA LYS A 325 29.94 -9.71 11.99
C LYS A 325 28.95 -9.18 10.96
N TRP A 326 27.85 -9.91 10.78
CA TRP A 326 26.71 -9.42 10.02
C TRP A 326 26.06 -8.20 10.68
N ILE A 327 25.77 -7.20 9.87
CA ILE A 327 24.96 -6.04 10.20
C ILE A 327 23.59 -6.29 9.59
N ALA A 328 22.60 -6.61 10.42
CA ALA A 328 21.22 -6.78 9.98
C ALA A 328 20.62 -5.44 9.55
N LEU A 329 19.79 -5.47 8.51
CA LEU A 329 19.04 -4.31 8.01
C LEU A 329 17.54 -4.60 8.09
N ASN A 330 16.77 -3.57 8.44
CA ASN A 330 15.32 -3.60 8.33
C ASN A 330 14.91 -3.54 6.85
N LYS A 331 13.80 -4.17 6.46
CA LYS A 331 13.29 -4.13 5.07
C LYS A 331 12.81 -2.75 4.64
N ASP A 332 12.52 -1.87 5.59
CA ASP A 332 12.09 -0.50 5.38
C ASP A 332 13.24 0.49 5.54
N LEU A 333 13.08 1.45 6.44
CA LEU A 333 14.03 2.54 6.62
C LEU A 333 15.13 2.11 7.58
N ASN A 334 16.38 2.25 7.13
CA ASN A 334 17.57 2.07 7.96
C ASN A 334 18.23 3.42 8.19
N ALA A 335 18.45 3.78 9.46
CA ALA A 335 19.16 5.00 9.84
C ALA A 335 20.51 4.65 10.49
N ILE A 336 21.61 5.12 9.89
CA ILE A 336 22.97 4.87 10.40
C ILE A 336 23.47 6.16 11.08
N ILE A 337 23.63 6.13 12.39
CA ILE A 337 24.01 7.29 13.22
C ILE A 337 25.43 7.10 13.75
N GLY A 338 26.22 8.17 13.78
CA GLY A 338 27.57 8.15 14.35
C GLY A 338 28.32 9.47 14.13
N GLY A 339 29.45 9.66 14.80
CA GLY A 339 30.29 10.86 14.68
C GLY A 339 30.89 11.09 13.29
N LYS A 340 31.48 12.26 13.04
CA LYS A 340 32.21 12.53 11.79
C LYS A 340 33.34 11.50 11.61
N SER A 341 33.55 11.05 10.38
CA SER A 341 34.57 10.05 10.02
C SER A 341 34.39 8.66 10.63
N SER A 342 33.19 8.30 11.12
CA SER A 342 32.89 6.97 11.67
C SER A 342 32.64 5.88 10.61
N GLY A 343 32.95 6.13 9.33
CA GLY A 343 32.77 5.14 8.24
C GLY A 343 31.36 4.96 7.68
N LYS A 344 30.39 5.84 8.00
CA LYS A 344 29.00 5.73 7.49
C LYS A 344 28.90 5.76 5.97
N SER A 345 29.54 6.76 5.35
CA SER A 345 29.53 6.93 3.90
C SER A 345 30.23 5.77 3.19
N MET A 346 31.30 5.24 3.80
CA MET A 346 32.03 4.07 3.31
C MET A 346 31.15 2.81 3.34
N LEU A 347 30.38 2.60 4.41
CA LEU A 347 29.43 1.49 4.47
C LEU A 347 28.36 1.59 3.37
N LEU A 348 27.74 2.76 3.19
CA LEU A 348 26.76 2.98 2.12
C LEU A 348 27.37 2.77 0.72
N TYR A 349 28.61 3.24 0.53
CA TYR A 349 29.36 3.06 -0.70
C TYR A 349 29.58 1.57 -1.01
N HIS A 350 30.11 0.78 -0.07
CA HIS A 350 30.36 -0.64 -0.32
C HIS A 350 29.07 -1.44 -0.52
N ILE A 351 27.98 -1.11 0.17
CA ILE A 351 26.66 -1.72 -0.09
C ILE A 351 26.26 -1.48 -1.54
N ALA A 352 26.24 -0.21 -1.97
CA ALA A 352 25.81 0.14 -3.32
C ALA A 352 26.73 -0.45 -4.39
N LYS A 353 28.05 -0.38 -4.18
CA LYS A 353 29.04 -0.88 -5.15
C LYS A 353 29.00 -2.40 -5.28
N THR A 354 28.79 -3.11 -4.16
CA THR A 354 28.59 -4.56 -4.17
C THR A 354 27.33 -4.96 -4.93
N ILE A 355 26.33 -4.08 -5.05
CA ILE A 355 25.09 -4.37 -5.77
C ILE A 355 25.23 -3.99 -7.24
N ASN A 356 25.58 -2.74 -7.53
CA ASN A 356 25.70 -2.17 -8.86
C ASN A 356 26.92 -1.22 -8.94
N PRO A 357 28.08 -1.72 -9.42
CA PRO A 357 29.29 -0.93 -9.56
C PRO A 357 29.17 0.25 -10.55
N GLU A 358 28.38 0.09 -11.61
CA GLU A 358 28.22 1.09 -12.68
C GLU A 358 27.45 2.32 -12.18
N GLU A 359 26.35 2.10 -11.44
CA GLU A 359 25.59 3.19 -10.80
C GLU A 359 26.49 4.01 -9.87
N VAL A 360 27.28 3.34 -9.04
CA VAL A 360 28.16 4.03 -8.08
C VAL A 360 29.24 4.85 -8.78
N SER A 361 29.87 4.29 -9.81
CA SER A 361 30.94 4.97 -10.57
C SER A 361 30.40 6.24 -11.25
N THR A 362 29.26 6.12 -11.93
CA THR A 362 28.57 7.24 -12.58
C THR A 362 28.23 8.36 -11.58
N ARG A 363 27.67 8.01 -10.42
CA ARG A 363 27.28 8.99 -9.39
C ARG A 363 28.48 9.65 -8.72
N ILE A 364 29.59 8.93 -8.54
CA ILE A 364 30.82 9.51 -7.99
C ILE A 364 31.46 10.51 -8.96
N GLU A 365 31.52 10.18 -10.25
CA GLU A 365 32.04 11.09 -11.27
C GLU A 365 31.24 12.39 -11.31
N LEU A 366 29.91 12.30 -11.34
CA LEU A 366 29.01 13.46 -11.31
C LEU A 366 29.17 14.27 -10.02
N SER A 367 29.30 13.60 -8.87
CA SER A 367 29.38 14.26 -7.56
C SER A 367 30.78 14.72 -7.15
N LYS A 368 31.83 14.41 -7.93
CA LYS A 368 33.24 14.58 -7.55
C LYS A 368 33.55 14.11 -6.12
N SER A 369 32.85 13.07 -5.66
CA SER A 369 32.98 12.54 -4.30
C SER A 369 34.20 11.66 -4.15
N SER A 370 34.63 11.41 -2.92
CA SER A 370 35.67 10.41 -2.63
C SER A 370 35.19 8.99 -2.96
N SER A 371 36.01 8.23 -3.68
CA SER A 371 35.91 6.77 -3.77
C SER A 371 36.54 6.12 -2.51
N TYR A 372 36.15 4.88 -2.22
CA TYR A 372 36.72 4.09 -1.12
C TYR A 372 37.35 2.79 -1.63
N ASP A 373 38.00 2.87 -2.79
CA ASP A 373 38.60 1.72 -3.49
C ASP A 373 40.03 1.38 -3.05
N ASP A 374 40.61 2.25 -2.23
CA ASP A 374 42.03 2.20 -1.86
C ASP A 374 42.34 1.13 -0.78
N ILE A 375 41.34 0.38 -0.33
CA ILE A 375 41.50 -0.62 0.73
C ILE A 375 41.75 -1.99 0.11
N SER A 376 43.04 -2.35 -0.03
CA SER A 376 43.45 -3.70 -0.44
C SER A 376 42.97 -4.76 0.56
N ASP A 377 42.72 -5.97 0.06
CA ASP A 377 42.37 -7.16 0.86
C ASP A 377 41.03 -7.06 1.61
N LEU A 378 40.13 -6.18 1.14
CA LEU A 378 38.78 -6.01 1.66
C LEU A 378 37.75 -6.47 0.62
N ASP A 379 36.91 -7.42 1.02
CA ASP A 379 35.71 -7.81 0.28
C ASP A 379 34.46 -7.46 1.11
N PHE A 380 33.30 -7.40 0.46
CA PHE A 380 32.04 -7.00 1.09
C PHE A 380 30.91 -7.91 0.60
N GLU A 381 30.08 -8.37 1.52
CA GLU A 381 28.96 -9.26 1.20
C GLU A 381 27.62 -8.60 1.53
N VAL A 382 26.68 -8.71 0.59
CA VAL A 382 25.29 -8.29 0.73
C VAL A 382 24.40 -9.52 0.61
N GLU A 383 23.75 -9.91 1.70
CA GLU A 383 22.73 -10.97 1.70
C GLU A 383 21.35 -10.33 1.53
N TRP A 384 20.65 -10.74 0.48
CA TRP A 384 19.28 -10.35 0.17
C TRP A 384 18.27 -11.20 0.97
N SER A 385 17.03 -10.73 1.11
CA SER A 385 16.02 -11.46 1.90
C SER A 385 15.64 -12.81 1.28
N ASN A 386 15.82 -12.99 -0.03
CA ASN A 386 15.69 -14.29 -0.71
C ASN A 386 16.89 -15.24 -0.46
N ASN A 387 17.82 -14.87 0.43
CA ASN A 387 19.06 -15.58 0.77
C ASN A 387 20.13 -15.63 -0.34
N GLU A 388 19.97 -14.84 -1.40
CA GLU A 388 21.03 -14.62 -2.39
C GLU A 388 22.14 -13.75 -1.77
N VAL A 389 23.41 -14.08 -2.04
CA VAL A 389 24.56 -13.32 -1.55
C VAL A 389 25.32 -12.73 -2.73
N SER A 390 25.51 -11.42 -2.74
CA SER A 390 26.38 -10.71 -3.68
C SER A 390 27.69 -10.34 -3.00
N LYS A 391 28.82 -10.51 -3.69
CA LYS A 391 30.14 -10.07 -3.20
C LYS A 391 30.71 -8.94 -4.04
N LEU A 392 31.58 -8.14 -3.43
CA LEU A 392 32.26 -7.05 -4.11
C LEU A 392 33.27 -7.58 -5.14
N SER A 393 33.88 -8.74 -4.87
CA SER A 393 34.78 -9.41 -5.80
C SER A 393 34.11 -10.08 -7.00
N ASP A 394 32.78 -10.18 -7.01
CA ASP A 394 32.07 -10.89 -8.08
C ASP A 394 32.19 -10.14 -9.41
N ILE A 395 32.58 -10.86 -10.48
CA ILE A 395 32.48 -10.35 -11.85
C ILE A 395 31.02 -10.47 -12.26
N LYS A 396 30.32 -9.34 -12.31
CA LYS A 396 28.90 -9.31 -12.64
C LYS A 396 28.67 -8.99 -14.11
N ASP A 397 27.81 -9.79 -14.74
CA ASP A 397 27.22 -9.45 -16.03
C ASP A 397 26.35 -8.18 -15.86
N PRO A 398 26.53 -7.13 -16.70
CA PRO A 398 25.66 -5.95 -16.69
C PRO A 398 24.16 -6.28 -16.74
N LEU A 399 23.78 -7.39 -17.38
CA LEU A 399 22.39 -7.86 -17.45
C LEU A 399 21.84 -8.46 -16.15
N GLN A 400 22.71 -8.79 -15.18
CA GLN A 400 22.35 -9.35 -13.88
C GLN A 400 22.47 -8.34 -12.73
N LEU A 401 22.77 -7.08 -13.03
CA LEU A 401 22.85 -6.03 -12.01
C LEU A 401 21.46 -5.73 -11.44
N LYS A 402 21.38 -5.70 -10.11
CA LYS A 402 20.15 -5.32 -9.42
C LYS A 402 20.02 -3.80 -9.39
N ALA A 403 18.78 -3.32 -9.47
CA ALA A 403 18.48 -1.90 -9.38
C ALA A 403 18.74 -1.39 -7.95
N VAL A 404 19.60 -0.38 -7.83
CA VAL A 404 19.83 0.38 -6.60
C VAL A 404 20.05 1.83 -6.98
N THR A 405 19.55 2.76 -6.16
CA THR A 405 19.81 4.19 -6.33
C THR A 405 20.82 4.60 -5.27
N TYR A 406 21.99 5.07 -5.71
CA TYR A 406 23.03 5.56 -4.82
C TYR A 406 23.12 7.09 -4.87
N ILE A 407 23.06 7.72 -3.71
CA ILE A 407 23.14 9.18 -3.56
C ILE A 407 24.40 9.48 -2.72
N PRO A 408 25.52 9.86 -3.37
CA PRO A 408 26.74 10.25 -2.67
C PRO A 408 26.56 11.51 -1.81
N GLN A 409 27.53 11.75 -0.92
CA GLN A 409 27.59 12.99 -0.15
C GLN A 409 27.75 14.20 -1.10
N LEU A 410 27.09 15.33 -0.79
CA LEU A 410 27.07 16.54 -1.62
C LEU A 410 26.44 16.38 -3.02
N TYR A 411 25.96 15.18 -3.39
CA TYR A 411 25.41 14.94 -4.72
C TYR A 411 24.21 15.85 -5.03
N ILE A 412 23.26 15.95 -4.11
CA ILE A 412 22.08 16.83 -4.27
C ILE A 412 22.50 18.30 -4.39
N ASN A 413 23.55 18.73 -3.70
CA ASN A 413 24.02 20.11 -3.77
C ASN A 413 24.57 20.44 -5.15
N GLN A 414 25.34 19.53 -5.74
CA GLN A 414 25.91 19.72 -7.08
C GLN A 414 24.84 19.64 -8.18
N LEU A 415 23.82 18.79 -8.00
CA LEU A 415 22.67 18.76 -8.90
C LEU A 415 21.83 20.05 -8.83
N ALA A 416 21.81 20.73 -7.69
CA ALA A 416 21.10 21.99 -7.52
C ALA A 416 21.85 23.21 -8.09
N ASP A 417 23.14 23.07 -8.44
CA ASP A 417 23.91 24.11 -9.14
C ASP A 417 23.48 24.23 -10.61
N LYS A 418 23.72 25.39 -11.23
CA LYS A 418 23.22 25.74 -12.58
C LYS A 418 23.62 24.75 -13.69
N GLU A 419 24.73 24.04 -13.52
CA GLU A 419 25.23 23.05 -14.48
C GLU A 419 24.52 21.68 -14.36
N GLY A 420 23.91 21.35 -13.22
CA GLY A 420 23.32 20.04 -12.94
C GLY A 420 21.79 19.95 -13.09
N LYS A 421 21.13 21.02 -13.57
CA LYS A 421 19.66 21.11 -13.58
C LYS A 421 19.00 20.04 -14.46
N ASP A 422 19.60 19.69 -15.59
CA ASP A 422 19.07 18.66 -16.48
C ASP A 422 19.25 17.26 -15.87
N ASP A 423 20.41 16.98 -15.25
CA ASP A 423 20.67 15.73 -14.52
C ASP A 423 19.77 15.58 -13.28
N PHE A 424 19.47 16.69 -12.59
CA PHE A 424 18.51 16.71 -11.49
C PHE A 424 17.11 16.35 -11.97
N ASN A 425 16.65 16.97 -13.08
CA ASN A 425 15.35 16.68 -13.67
C ASN A 425 15.26 15.22 -14.16
N ASP A 426 16.33 14.66 -14.72
CA ASP A 426 16.37 13.26 -15.13
C ASP A 426 16.33 12.31 -13.93
N LEU A 427 17.07 12.59 -12.85
CA LEU A 427 17.01 11.81 -11.61
C LEU A 427 15.61 11.82 -10.99
N ILE A 428 15.00 13.01 -10.88
CA ILE A 428 13.64 13.17 -10.35
C ILE A 428 12.64 12.45 -11.26
N SER A 429 12.73 12.64 -12.58
CA SER A 429 11.88 11.95 -13.55
C SER A 429 11.99 10.44 -13.42
N LYS A 430 13.20 9.88 -13.43
CA LYS A 430 13.44 8.44 -13.25
C LYS A 430 12.88 7.90 -11.94
N THR A 431 12.99 8.66 -10.85
CA THR A 431 12.47 8.27 -9.54
C THR A 431 10.94 8.30 -9.52
N LEU A 432 10.32 9.36 -10.07
CA LEU A 432 8.87 9.52 -10.10
C LEU A 432 8.19 8.55 -11.08
N LEU A 433 8.85 8.20 -12.18
CA LEU A 433 8.37 7.22 -13.17
C LEU A 433 8.29 5.79 -12.62
N GLN A 434 8.88 5.50 -11.45
CA GLN A 434 8.68 4.22 -10.76
C GLN A 434 7.23 4.08 -10.24
N ASN A 435 6.52 5.19 -10.03
CA ASN A 435 5.11 5.17 -9.68
C ASN A 435 4.25 5.00 -10.95
N GLU A 436 3.46 3.93 -11.01
CA GLU A 436 2.64 3.60 -12.20
C GLU A 436 1.63 4.70 -12.55
N SER A 437 1.00 5.31 -11.56
CA SER A 437 0.03 6.39 -11.79
C SER A 437 0.70 7.62 -12.41
N TYR A 438 1.86 8.01 -11.87
CA TYR A 438 2.63 9.13 -12.42
C TYR A 438 3.15 8.83 -13.82
N ARG A 439 3.65 7.60 -14.06
CA ARG A 439 4.11 7.14 -15.38
C ARG A 439 2.99 7.19 -16.42
N GLY A 440 1.76 6.82 -16.06
CA GLY A 440 0.59 6.94 -16.93
C GLY A 440 0.36 8.37 -17.39
N ILE A 441 0.42 9.33 -16.46
CA ILE A 441 0.24 10.77 -16.75
C ILE A 441 1.34 11.28 -17.68
N VAL A 442 2.61 10.94 -17.41
CA VAL A 442 3.74 11.38 -18.25
C VAL A 442 3.60 10.84 -19.67
N ASN A 443 3.30 9.55 -19.84
CA ASN A 443 3.11 8.95 -21.16
C ASN A 443 1.96 9.61 -21.94
N GLU A 444 0.86 9.96 -21.26
CA GLU A 444 -0.26 10.66 -21.90
C GLU A 444 0.15 12.05 -22.39
N LEU A 445 0.93 12.79 -21.58
CA LEU A 445 1.46 14.10 -21.96
C LEU A 445 2.44 14.00 -23.12
N GLU A 446 3.36 13.04 -23.11
CA GLU A 446 4.30 12.80 -24.22
C GLU A 446 3.56 12.47 -25.52
N ASN A 447 2.51 11.64 -25.44
CA ASN A 447 1.68 11.34 -26.60
C ASN A 447 0.94 12.58 -27.11
N LYS A 448 0.40 13.43 -26.23
CA LYS A 448 -0.21 14.71 -26.63
C LYS A 448 0.81 15.61 -27.35
N ILE A 449 2.02 15.73 -26.81
CA ILE A 449 3.10 16.52 -27.43
C ILE A 449 3.44 15.98 -28.82
N ARG A 450 3.58 14.66 -28.97
CA ARG A 450 3.86 14.02 -30.27
C ARG A 450 2.74 14.28 -31.29
N THR A 451 1.49 14.13 -30.88
CA THR A 451 0.33 14.40 -31.75
C THR A 451 0.29 15.86 -32.20
N VAL A 452 0.44 16.80 -31.26
CA VAL A 452 0.46 18.24 -31.58
C VAL A 452 1.62 18.59 -32.51
N ASN A 453 2.82 18.05 -32.27
CA ASN A 453 3.97 18.28 -33.15
C ASN A 453 3.72 17.73 -34.56
N SER A 454 3.09 16.57 -34.68
CA SER A 454 2.70 16.00 -35.98
C SER A 454 1.66 16.88 -36.69
N GLU A 455 0.66 17.39 -35.96
CA GLU A 455 -0.34 18.30 -36.53
C GLU A 455 0.28 19.63 -37.00
N ILE A 456 1.21 20.18 -36.23
CA ILE A 456 1.98 21.37 -36.61
C ILE A 456 2.74 21.08 -37.91
N HIS A 457 3.44 19.94 -38.00
CA HIS A 457 4.19 19.58 -39.19
C HIS A 457 3.28 19.46 -40.43
N ASN A 458 2.15 18.75 -40.29
CA ASN A 458 1.16 18.60 -41.36
C ASN A 458 0.56 19.94 -41.80
N LYS A 459 0.26 20.85 -40.87
CA LYS A 459 -0.24 22.20 -41.19
C LYS A 459 0.81 23.04 -41.91
N ILE A 460 2.08 22.95 -41.52
CA ILE A 460 3.18 23.64 -42.19
C ILE A 460 3.32 23.12 -43.63
N GLU A 461 3.31 21.81 -43.83
CA GLU A 461 3.39 21.18 -45.15
C GLU A 461 2.22 21.60 -46.05
N THR A 462 0.99 21.52 -45.51
CA THR A 462 -0.23 21.94 -46.21
C THR A 462 -0.14 23.41 -46.64
N ARG A 463 0.37 24.29 -45.78
CA ARG A 463 0.56 25.71 -46.10
C ARG A 463 1.51 25.90 -47.29
N PHE A 464 2.62 25.17 -47.34
CA PHE A 464 3.55 25.27 -48.47
C PHE A 464 2.97 24.73 -49.78
N LEU A 465 2.15 23.67 -49.72
CA LEU A 465 1.41 23.17 -50.87
C LEU A 465 0.42 24.21 -51.41
N LEU A 466 -0.40 24.80 -50.52
CA LEU A 466 -1.37 25.85 -50.89
C LEU A 466 -0.69 27.08 -51.48
N LEU A 467 0.48 27.49 -50.96
CA LEU A 467 1.26 28.59 -51.54
C LEU A 467 1.72 28.27 -52.97
N ARG A 468 2.17 27.04 -53.24
CA ARG A 468 2.55 26.61 -54.59
C ARG A 468 1.36 26.60 -55.55
N GLU A 469 0.21 26.07 -55.11
CA GLU A 469 -1.02 26.08 -55.91
C GLU A 469 -1.50 27.51 -56.19
N HIS A 470 -1.46 28.39 -55.20
CA HIS A 470 -1.80 29.80 -55.39
C HIS A 470 -0.87 30.47 -56.43
N SER A 471 0.44 30.25 -56.34
CA SER A 471 1.39 30.76 -57.33
C SER A 471 1.10 30.23 -58.73
N LYS A 472 0.77 28.94 -58.86
CA LYS A 472 0.41 28.31 -60.13
C LYS A 472 -0.88 28.91 -60.71
N LEU A 473 -1.95 28.99 -59.91
CA LEU A 473 -3.23 29.56 -60.33
C LEU A 473 -3.10 31.06 -60.68
N SER A 474 -2.28 31.80 -59.94
CA SER A 474 -1.99 33.20 -60.24
C SER A 474 -1.22 33.36 -61.56
N PHE A 475 -0.34 32.43 -61.90
CA PHE A 475 0.34 32.40 -63.19
C PHE A 475 -0.62 32.06 -64.32
N GLU A 476 -1.46 31.03 -64.16
CA GLU A 476 -2.50 30.66 -65.13
C GLU A 476 -3.50 31.80 -65.37
N LEU A 477 -3.91 32.52 -64.32
CA LEU A 477 -4.74 33.73 -64.42
C LEU A 477 -4.06 34.85 -65.23
N SER A 478 -2.73 35.00 -65.09
CA SER A 478 -1.98 36.00 -65.85
C SER A 478 -1.86 35.67 -67.34
N GLU A 479 -1.87 34.39 -67.72
CA GLU A 479 -1.85 33.96 -69.14
C GLU A 479 -3.17 34.20 -69.86
N ILE A 480 -4.31 34.13 -69.15
CA ILE A 480 -5.65 34.32 -69.73
C ILE A 480 -5.97 35.80 -69.97
N GLY A 481 -5.33 36.71 -69.23
CA GLY A 481 -5.55 38.16 -69.30
C GLY A 481 -6.51 38.69 -68.23
N ASN A 482 -6.59 40.01 -68.04
CA ASN A 482 -7.41 40.59 -66.98
C ASN A 482 -8.93 40.48 -67.29
N GLU A 483 -9.74 40.43 -66.23
CA GLU A 483 -11.18 40.19 -66.30
C GLU A 483 -11.89 41.20 -67.22
N ASP A 484 -11.46 42.47 -67.20
CA ASP A 484 -12.03 43.53 -68.03
C ASP A 484 -11.73 43.32 -69.52
N SER A 485 -10.53 42.84 -69.87
CA SER A 485 -10.14 42.55 -71.25
C SER A 485 -10.94 41.38 -71.82
N VAL A 486 -11.12 40.32 -71.01
CA VAL A 486 -11.91 39.16 -71.41
C VAL A 486 -13.39 39.54 -71.56
N LYS A 487 -13.96 40.34 -70.64
CA LYS A 487 -15.35 40.82 -70.75
C LYS A 487 -15.55 41.73 -71.95
N ASN A 488 -14.63 42.64 -72.22
CA ASN A 488 -14.70 43.53 -73.38
C ASN A 488 -14.63 42.75 -74.70
N GLU A 489 -13.79 41.72 -74.78
CA GLU A 489 -13.71 40.85 -75.96
C GLU A 489 -15.00 40.02 -76.13
N ILE A 490 -15.58 39.49 -75.05
CA ILE A 490 -16.89 38.80 -75.09
C ILE A 490 -17.96 39.75 -75.63
N SER A 491 -18.07 40.98 -75.11
CA SER A 491 -19.05 41.96 -75.59
C SER A 491 -18.81 42.35 -77.06
N ALA A 492 -17.55 42.48 -77.49
CA ALA A 492 -17.23 42.74 -78.89
C ALA A 492 -17.61 41.57 -79.82
N LEU A 493 -17.40 40.33 -79.37
CA LEU A 493 -17.78 39.12 -80.09
C LEU A 493 -19.30 38.93 -80.14
N GLU A 494 -20.03 39.25 -79.08
CA GLU A 494 -21.50 39.25 -79.05
C GLU A 494 -22.09 40.26 -80.04
N LEU A 495 -21.52 41.47 -80.11
CA LEU A 495 -21.92 42.48 -81.10
C LEU A 495 -21.64 42.02 -82.53
N LYS A 496 -20.47 41.41 -82.78
CA LYS A 496 -20.16 40.80 -84.09
C LYS A 496 -21.09 39.65 -84.44
N ALA A 497 -21.39 38.78 -83.49
CA ALA A 497 -22.31 37.67 -83.67
C ALA A 497 -23.72 38.19 -84.03
N LYS A 498 -24.20 39.23 -83.36
CA LYS A 498 -25.47 39.89 -83.67
C LYS A 498 -25.48 40.53 -85.06
N ALA A 499 -24.39 41.19 -85.46
CA ALA A 499 -24.26 41.77 -86.80
C ALA A 499 -24.22 40.71 -87.92
N ILE A 500 -23.55 39.57 -87.69
CA ILE A 500 -23.54 38.43 -88.62
C ILE A 500 -24.94 37.80 -88.70
N ARG A 501 -25.63 37.69 -87.56
CA ARG A 501 -26.99 37.15 -87.43
C ARG A 501 -28.01 37.94 -88.24
N GLU A 502 -27.98 39.27 -88.15
CA GLU A 502 -28.85 40.15 -88.94
C GLU A 502 -28.62 40.03 -90.45
N LYS A 503 -27.38 39.78 -90.89
CA LYS A 503 -27.06 39.59 -92.32
C LYS A 503 -27.45 38.21 -92.87
N SER A 504 -27.59 37.20 -92.01
CA SER A 504 -27.72 35.80 -92.43
C SER A 504 -29.17 35.30 -92.52
N GLN A 505 -30.16 36.11 -92.15
CA GLN A 505 -31.59 35.74 -92.05
C GLN A 505 -31.87 34.46 -91.22
N TRP A 506 -30.97 34.12 -90.30
CA TRP A 506 -31.04 32.92 -89.45
C TRP A 506 -32.01 33.15 -88.29
N THR A 507 -33.08 32.36 -88.19
CA THR A 507 -34.12 32.54 -87.15
C THR A 507 -33.76 31.91 -85.80
N GLU A 508 -34.30 32.45 -84.71
CA GLU A 508 -34.08 31.94 -83.34
C GLU A 508 -34.45 30.46 -83.16
N GLU A 509 -35.44 29.94 -83.89
CA GLU A 509 -35.79 28.52 -83.87
C GLU A 509 -34.72 27.63 -84.50
N GLN A 510 -34.12 28.05 -85.61
CA GLN A 510 -33.04 27.29 -86.27
C GLN A 510 -31.78 27.25 -85.41
N GLU A 511 -31.51 28.29 -84.63
CA GLU A 511 -30.41 28.35 -83.67
C GLU A 511 -30.62 27.38 -82.50
N LYS A 512 -31.83 27.33 -81.91
CA LYS A 512 -32.16 26.35 -80.86
C LYS A 512 -32.01 24.92 -81.36
N ILE A 513 -32.45 24.64 -82.60
CA ILE A 513 -32.28 23.33 -83.22
C ILE A 513 -30.80 23.01 -83.43
N PHE A 514 -30.01 23.95 -83.98
CA PHE A 514 -28.58 23.78 -84.18
C PHE A 514 -27.85 23.51 -82.85
N PHE A 515 -28.05 24.34 -81.82
CA PHE A 515 -27.47 24.12 -80.50
C PHE A 515 -27.85 22.77 -79.91
N SER A 516 -29.13 22.37 -80.04
CA SER A 516 -29.58 21.06 -79.57
C SER A 516 -28.88 19.90 -80.29
N LEU A 517 -28.64 20.02 -81.60
CA LEU A 517 -27.95 19.02 -82.42
C LEU A 517 -26.45 18.99 -82.14
N THR A 518 -25.78 20.13 -81.96
CA THR A 518 -24.37 20.18 -81.53
C THR A 518 -24.17 19.64 -80.13
N HIS A 519 -25.06 19.96 -79.19
CA HIS A 519 -25.01 19.43 -77.84
C HIS A 519 -25.24 17.91 -77.85
N LYS A 520 -26.23 17.42 -78.61
CA LYS A 520 -26.42 15.98 -78.84
C LYS A 520 -25.16 15.34 -79.43
N ARG A 521 -24.55 15.94 -80.46
CA ARG A 521 -23.31 15.43 -81.07
C ARG A 521 -22.16 15.36 -80.06
N GLN A 522 -21.96 16.38 -79.23
CA GLN A 522 -20.94 16.37 -78.17
C GLN A 522 -21.21 15.30 -77.11
N CYS A 523 -22.45 15.14 -76.66
CA CYS A 523 -22.83 14.06 -75.75
C CYS A 523 -22.56 12.68 -76.37
N THR A 524 -22.90 12.50 -77.65
CA THR A 524 -22.63 11.25 -78.37
C THR A 524 -21.13 10.98 -78.54
N LEU A 525 -20.32 12.01 -78.79
CA LEU A 525 -18.86 11.88 -78.85
C LEU A 525 -18.29 11.46 -77.49
N LYS A 526 -18.69 12.14 -76.39
CA LYS A 526 -18.28 11.76 -75.03
C LYS A 526 -18.70 10.33 -74.67
N ALA A 527 -19.90 9.91 -75.07
CA ALA A 527 -20.38 8.55 -74.84
C ALA A 527 -19.56 7.51 -75.64
N ARG A 528 -19.21 7.81 -76.90
CA ARG A 528 -18.33 6.98 -77.73
C ARG A 528 -16.94 6.85 -77.12
N ASP A 529 -16.34 7.94 -76.67
CA ASP A 529 -15.00 7.91 -76.06
C ASP A 529 -15.00 7.10 -74.76
N LYS A 530 -16.06 7.24 -73.94
CA LYS A 530 -16.24 6.42 -72.73
C LYS A 530 -16.42 4.93 -73.06
N TYR A 531 -17.15 4.61 -74.13
CA TYR A 531 -17.30 3.23 -74.61
C TYR A 531 -15.96 2.64 -75.05
N ILE A 532 -15.17 3.36 -75.85
CA ILE A 532 -13.83 2.94 -76.29
C ILE A 532 -12.92 2.70 -75.08
N TYR A 533 -12.95 3.60 -74.09
CA TYR A 533 -12.19 3.44 -72.85
C TYR A 533 -12.59 2.17 -72.08
N ILE A 534 -13.89 1.94 -71.87
CA ILE A 534 -14.39 0.76 -71.16
C ILE A 534 -14.04 -0.52 -71.93
N GLN A 535 -14.18 -0.52 -73.25
CA GLN A 535 -13.82 -1.67 -74.10
C GLN A 535 -12.32 -1.98 -74.00
N SER A 536 -11.45 -0.97 -74.04
CA SER A 536 -10.00 -1.14 -73.87
C SER A 536 -9.63 -1.68 -72.47
N SER A 537 -10.36 -1.24 -71.44
CA SER A 537 -10.17 -1.69 -70.05
C SER A 537 -10.63 -3.14 -69.87
N LEU A 538 -11.74 -3.54 -70.48
CA LEU A 538 -12.23 -4.93 -70.49
C LEU A 538 -11.27 -5.89 -71.21
N ILE A 539 -10.65 -5.45 -72.31
CA ILE A 539 -9.64 -6.24 -73.02
C ILE A 539 -8.40 -6.45 -72.13
N LYS A 540 -7.92 -5.41 -71.46
CA LYS A 540 -6.82 -5.52 -70.48
C LYS A 540 -7.17 -6.45 -69.32
N LEU A 541 -8.38 -6.38 -68.79
CA LEU A 541 -8.85 -7.24 -67.70
C LEU A 541 -8.89 -8.72 -68.14
N LYS A 542 -9.47 -9.02 -69.32
CA LYS A 542 -9.46 -10.39 -69.87
C LYS A 542 -8.06 -10.93 -70.07
N LYS A 543 -7.13 -10.10 -70.56
CA LYS A 543 -5.72 -10.49 -70.72
C LYS A 543 -5.09 -10.84 -69.37
N THR A 544 -5.32 -10.01 -68.35
CA THR A 544 -4.81 -10.21 -66.99
C THR A 544 -5.38 -11.49 -66.35
N ILE A 545 -6.68 -11.79 -66.57
CA ILE A 545 -7.31 -13.02 -66.07
C ILE A 545 -6.68 -14.26 -66.71
N ASN A 546 -6.46 -14.25 -68.04
CA ASN A 546 -5.83 -15.38 -68.72
C ASN A 546 -4.37 -15.57 -68.28
N GLU A 547 -3.59 -14.49 -68.17
CA GLU A 547 -2.20 -14.53 -67.69
C GLU A 547 -2.11 -15.05 -66.24
N GLN A 548 -3.06 -14.65 -65.38
CA GLN A 548 -3.20 -15.21 -64.05
C GLN A 548 -3.56 -16.69 -64.11
N GLN A 549 -4.56 -17.10 -64.88
CA GLN A 549 -5.00 -18.50 -64.98
C GLN A 549 -3.84 -19.44 -65.34
N ASP A 550 -2.98 -19.04 -66.29
CA ASP A 550 -1.78 -19.80 -66.66
C ASP A 550 -0.78 -19.87 -65.50
N TYR A 551 -0.62 -18.77 -64.75
CA TYR A 551 0.18 -18.74 -63.52
C TYR A 551 -0.37 -19.69 -62.45
N TRP A 552 -1.69 -19.66 -62.16
CA TRP A 552 -2.35 -20.56 -61.21
C TRP A 552 -2.19 -22.03 -61.61
N LEU A 553 -2.37 -22.36 -62.90
CA LEU A 553 -2.16 -23.72 -63.42
C LEU A 553 -0.70 -24.17 -63.26
N SER A 554 0.28 -23.29 -63.53
CA SER A 554 1.70 -23.60 -63.33
C SER A 554 2.05 -23.84 -61.86
N LEU A 555 1.41 -23.10 -60.95
CA LEU A 555 1.64 -23.22 -59.52
C LEU A 555 1.06 -24.52 -58.98
N ILE A 556 -0.17 -24.87 -59.40
CA ILE A 556 -0.80 -26.15 -59.08
C ILE A 556 0.00 -27.34 -59.64
N GLN A 557 0.51 -27.23 -60.88
CA GLN A 557 1.38 -28.27 -61.46
C GLN A 557 2.69 -28.43 -60.69
N LYS A 558 3.35 -27.33 -60.30
CA LYS A 558 4.56 -27.39 -59.46
C LYS A 558 4.29 -28.03 -58.11
N GLN A 559 3.18 -27.69 -57.46
CA GLN A 559 2.76 -28.30 -56.19
C GLN A 559 2.54 -29.80 -56.33
N LEU A 560 1.83 -30.24 -57.39
CA LEU A 560 1.58 -31.66 -57.68
C LEU A 560 2.87 -32.45 -57.96
N ILE A 561 3.85 -31.85 -58.65
CA ILE A 561 5.17 -32.47 -58.88
C ILE A 561 5.93 -32.61 -57.55
N GLN A 562 5.87 -31.59 -56.69
CA GLN A 562 6.51 -31.62 -55.38
C GLN A 562 5.93 -32.70 -54.46
N ASP A 563 4.60 -32.86 -54.46
CA ASP A 563 3.90 -33.80 -53.58
C ASP A 563 3.95 -35.27 -54.09
N SER A 564 4.23 -35.49 -55.39
CA SER A 564 4.25 -36.85 -55.99
C SER A 564 5.60 -37.56 -55.96
N GLY A 565 6.68 -36.86 -55.59
CA GLY A 565 8.00 -37.48 -55.33
C GLY A 565 8.76 -38.03 -56.53
N PHE A 566 8.34 -37.71 -57.77
CA PHE A 566 9.09 -37.98 -58.99
C PHE A 566 9.79 -36.70 -59.45
N THR A 567 11.13 -36.66 -59.41
CA THR A 567 11.94 -35.61 -60.06
C THR A 567 11.97 -35.78 -61.57
#